data_AF-A0A2U8ZU52-F1
#
_entry.id   AF-A0A2U8ZU52-F1
#
_cell.length_a   1.000
_cell.length_b   1.000
_cell.length_c   1.000
_cell.angle_alpha   90.00
_cell.angle_beta   90.00
_cell.angle_gamma   90.00
#
_symmetry.space_group_name_H-M   'P 1'
#
loop_
_entity.id
_entity.type
_entity.pdbx_description
1 polymer ?
#
loop_
_entity_poly.entity_id
_entity_poly.type
_entity_poly.pdbx_seq_one_letter_code
_entity_poly.pdbx_strand_id
1 'polypeptide(L)'
;DVKPTVEVNAYTCDRCGCEIFQPVGSKTFGPLVECPSPDCKVNQTKGQLHHSTRASKFQPFQEVKIQEMAEQVPVGHIPRMLTILCHGALVRRINPGDVVDVAGIFLPTPYTGFKAIRAGLLTDTYLEAQHVTQHKKAYEDLTIDSRVFRRIEQYRASGHVYEYLAKSIAPEIYGHLDVKKALLLLLVGGVTKEMGDGMRIRGDINICLMGDPGVAKSQLLKYITKVAPRGVYTTGRGSSGVGLTA
;
A
#
# COMPACT_ATOMS: atom_id res chain seq x y z
N ASP A 1 -7.65 -4.47 6.80
CA ASP A 1 -8.49 -3.67 7.70
C ASP A 1 -7.70 -2.99 8.80
N VAL A 2 -8.23 -1.87 9.28
CA VAL A 2 -7.67 -1.09 10.38
C VAL A 2 -8.26 -1.59 11.69
N LYS A 3 -7.41 -1.91 12.65
CA LYS A 3 -7.79 -2.35 13.99
C LYS A 3 -7.28 -1.33 15.01
N PRO A 4 -8.01 -1.07 16.11
CA PRO A 4 -7.49 -0.24 17.19
C PRO A 4 -6.57 -1.07 18.09
N THR A 5 -5.38 -0.54 18.40
CA THR A 5 -4.48 -1.06 19.43
C THR A 5 -4.47 -0.14 20.64
N VAL A 6 -4.55 -0.71 21.84
CA VAL A 6 -4.47 0.06 23.10
C VAL A 6 -3.02 0.48 23.34
N GLU A 7 -2.80 1.77 23.58
CA GLU A 7 -1.50 2.31 24.00
C GLU A 7 -1.48 2.52 25.53
N VAL A 8 -2.57 3.08 26.06
CA VAL A 8 -2.77 3.30 27.49
C VAL A 8 -4.14 2.75 27.86
N ASN A 9 -4.16 1.82 28.80
CA ASN A 9 -5.37 1.23 29.29
C ASN A 9 -5.83 1.92 30.59
N ALA A 10 -7.07 2.38 30.63
CA ALA A 10 -7.65 3.06 31.79
C ALA A 10 -8.63 2.14 32.53
N TYR A 11 -8.48 2.08 33.84
CA TYR A 11 -9.34 1.32 34.74
C TYR A 11 -10.00 2.25 35.75
N THR A 12 -11.30 2.07 35.98
CA THR A 12 -12.04 2.78 37.02
C THR A 12 -12.31 1.83 38.18
N CYS A 13 -12.01 2.27 39.40
CA CYS A 13 -12.31 1.51 40.61
C CYS A 13 -13.72 1.80 41.13
N ASP A 14 -14.51 0.77 41.43
CA ASP A 14 -15.88 0.93 41.96
C ASP A 14 -15.95 1.64 43.32
N ARG A 15 -14.90 1.52 44.15
CA ARG A 15 -14.92 2.03 45.53
C ARG A 15 -14.34 3.42 45.67
N CYS A 16 -13.17 3.68 45.08
CA CYS A 16 -12.52 4.99 45.18
C CYS A 16 -12.85 5.92 44.00
N GLY A 17 -13.40 5.41 42.90
CA GLY A 17 -13.67 6.20 41.70
C GLY A 17 -12.41 6.67 40.96
N CYS A 18 -11.20 6.37 41.46
CA CYS A 18 -9.96 6.77 40.80
C CYS A 18 -9.77 6.05 39.47
N GLU A 19 -9.29 6.80 38.48
CA GLU A 19 -8.84 6.26 37.20
C GLU A 19 -7.37 5.85 37.27
N ILE A 20 -7.07 4.62 36.87
CA ILE A 20 -5.73 4.03 36.89
C ILE A 20 -5.30 3.74 35.47
N PHE A 21 -4.13 4.24 35.10
CA PHE A 21 -3.59 4.10 33.75
C PHE A 21 -2.47 3.07 33.73
N GLN A 22 -2.61 2.04 32.89
CA GLN A 22 -1.60 1.02 32.62
C GLN A 22 -1.06 1.23 31.20
N PRO A 23 0.23 1.59 31.01
CA PRO A 23 0.83 1.62 29.69
C PRO A 23 0.98 0.20 29.14
N VAL A 24 0.57 -0.02 27.89
CA VAL A 24 0.65 -1.32 27.22
C VAL A 24 1.85 -1.32 26.27
N GLY A 25 2.94 -1.98 26.67
CA GLY A 25 4.15 -2.10 25.85
C GLY A 25 4.19 -3.34 24.95
N SER A 26 3.40 -4.38 25.25
CA SER A 26 3.43 -5.67 24.58
C SER A 26 2.08 -6.05 23.99
N LYS A 27 2.07 -6.84 22.91
CA LYS A 27 0.85 -7.36 22.26
C LYS A 27 -0.02 -8.16 23.23
N THR A 28 0.61 -8.84 24.18
CA THR A 28 -0.05 -9.57 25.25
C THR A 28 0.22 -8.83 26.55
N PHE A 29 -0.84 -8.44 27.26
CA PHE A 29 -0.74 -7.84 28.59
C PHE A 29 -1.81 -8.43 29.51
N GLY A 30 -1.49 -8.52 30.80
CA GLY A 30 -2.44 -8.92 31.84
C GLY A 30 -3.18 -7.70 32.36
N PRO A 31 -4.51 -7.76 32.55
CA PRO A 31 -5.25 -6.65 33.14
C PRO A 31 -4.89 -6.49 34.62
N LEU A 32 -4.91 -5.24 35.10
CA LEU A 32 -4.81 -4.96 36.53
C LEU A 32 -6.10 -5.42 37.23
N VAL A 33 -5.95 -6.28 38.23
CA VAL A 33 -7.08 -6.84 39.01
C VAL A 33 -7.28 -6.05 40.32
N GLU A 34 -6.20 -5.59 40.93
CA GLU A 34 -6.23 -4.85 42.19
C GLU A 34 -5.93 -3.36 41.99
N CYS A 35 -6.66 -2.50 42.70
CA CYS A 35 -6.52 -1.05 42.64
C CYS A 35 -5.24 -0.58 43.38
N PRO A 36 -4.23 0.02 42.70
CA PRO A 36 -3.04 0.56 43.35
C PRO A 36 -3.24 1.90 44.08
N SER A 37 -4.44 2.49 44.06
CA SER A 37 -4.72 3.83 44.60
C SER A 37 -4.41 3.94 46.10
N PRO A 38 -3.95 5.12 46.57
CA PRO A 38 -3.64 5.32 47.99
C PRO A 38 -4.90 5.15 48.86
N ASP A 39 -6.06 5.60 48.40
CA ASP A 39 -7.31 5.52 49.16
C ASP A 39 -7.75 4.07 49.42
N CYS A 40 -7.65 3.20 48.41
CA CYS A 40 -7.96 1.78 48.59
C CYS A 40 -6.92 1.04 49.45
N LYS A 41 -5.64 1.45 49.39
CA LYS A 41 -4.57 0.89 50.21
C LYS A 41 -4.71 1.27 51.68
N VAL A 42 -5.01 2.54 51.97
CA VAL A 42 -5.21 3.04 53.34
C VAL A 42 -6.44 2.39 53.97
N ASN A 43 -7.53 2.26 53.21
CA ASN A 43 -8.78 1.69 53.72
C ASN A 43 -8.79 0.14 53.73
N GLN A 44 -7.71 -0.53 53.29
CA GLN A 44 -7.63 -2.00 53.10
C GLN A 44 -8.81 -2.60 52.31
N THR A 45 -9.46 -1.81 51.45
CA THR A 45 -10.58 -2.26 50.63
C THR A 45 -10.09 -2.62 49.23
N LYS A 46 -10.31 -3.86 48.81
CA LYS A 46 -10.05 -4.30 47.43
C LYS A 46 -11.26 -3.98 46.56
N GLY A 47 -11.22 -2.82 45.90
CA GLY A 47 -12.19 -2.48 44.86
C GLY A 47 -11.89 -3.22 43.57
N GLN A 48 -12.93 -3.67 42.87
CA GLN A 48 -12.80 -4.25 41.54
C GLN A 48 -12.53 -3.15 40.51
N LEU A 49 -11.61 -3.43 39.58
CA LEU A 49 -11.26 -2.54 38.48
C LEU A 49 -12.08 -2.90 37.24
N HIS A 50 -12.78 -1.91 36.68
CA HIS A 50 -13.47 -2.04 35.39
C HIS A 50 -12.72 -1.29 34.31
N HIS A 51 -12.67 -1.87 33.11
CA HIS A 51 -12.03 -1.25 31.96
C HIS A 51 -12.91 -0.14 31.37
N SER A 52 -12.36 1.06 31.25
CA SER A 52 -13.06 2.24 30.71
C SER A 52 -12.57 2.57 29.29
N THR A 53 -13.33 2.15 28.27
CA THR A 53 -12.97 2.37 26.85
C THR A 53 -12.83 3.85 26.48
N ARG A 54 -13.61 4.74 27.10
CA ARG A 54 -13.55 6.18 26.78
C ARG A 54 -12.31 6.89 27.35
N ALA A 55 -11.81 6.41 28.50
CA ALA A 55 -10.61 6.94 29.15
C ALA A 55 -9.32 6.30 28.59
N SER A 56 -9.42 5.11 27.99
CA SER A 56 -8.29 4.44 27.33
C SER A 56 -7.90 5.14 26.02
N LYS A 57 -6.59 5.14 25.73
CA LYS A 57 -6.03 5.68 24.49
C LYS A 57 -5.81 4.56 23.48
N PHE A 58 -6.40 4.70 22.31
CA PHE A 58 -6.24 3.77 21.18
C PHE A 58 -5.50 4.44 20.03
N GLN A 59 -4.67 3.64 19.36
CA GLN A 59 -3.96 4.01 18.14
C GLN A 59 -4.43 3.12 16.98
N PRO A 60 -4.60 3.65 15.76
CA PRO A 60 -4.89 2.80 14.61
C PRO A 60 -3.67 1.92 14.28
N PHE A 61 -3.97 0.67 13.98
CA PHE A 61 -3.01 -0.38 13.65
C PHE A 61 -3.46 -1.12 12.40
N GLN A 62 -2.50 -1.44 11.54
CA GLN A 62 -2.73 -2.21 10.33
C GLN A 62 -1.57 -3.18 10.11
N GLU A 63 -1.91 -4.44 9.85
CA GLU A 63 -0.96 -5.45 9.41
C GLU A 63 -0.98 -5.50 7.87
N VAL A 64 0.19 -5.40 7.26
CA VAL A 64 0.40 -5.46 5.81
C VAL A 64 1.40 -6.57 5.53
N LYS A 65 1.13 -7.41 4.52
CA LYS A 65 2.10 -8.41 4.05
C LYS A 65 2.68 -7.94 2.73
N ILE A 66 3.99 -7.81 2.67
CA ILE A 66 4.71 -7.49 1.45
C ILE A 66 5.30 -8.76 0.86
N GLN A 67 5.38 -8.82 -0.46
CA GLN A 67 6.04 -9.87 -1.21
C GLN A 67 7.18 -9.27 -2.01
N GLU A 68 8.29 -10.01 -2.13
CA GLU A 68 9.41 -9.62 -2.99
C GLU A 68 8.96 -9.43 -4.44
N MET A 69 9.57 -8.48 -5.14
CA MET A 69 9.32 -8.28 -6.56
C MET A 69 9.81 -9.51 -7.33
N ALA A 70 9.01 -10.01 -8.28
CA ALA A 70 9.35 -11.21 -9.06
C ALA A 70 10.70 -11.11 -9.79
N GLU A 71 11.12 -9.89 -10.15
CA GLU A 71 12.41 -9.62 -10.80
C GLU A 71 13.63 -9.83 -9.89
N GLN A 72 13.43 -9.74 -8.57
CA GLN A 72 14.50 -9.89 -7.57
C GLN A 72 14.64 -11.34 -7.08
N VAL A 73 13.69 -12.22 -7.41
CA VAL A 73 13.69 -13.60 -6.93
C VAL A 73 14.55 -14.47 -7.85
N PRO A 74 15.53 -15.22 -7.31
CA PRO A 74 16.37 -16.10 -8.10
C PRO A 74 15.57 -17.27 -8.68
N VAL A 75 16.01 -17.77 -9.83
CA VAL A 75 15.35 -18.86 -10.55
C VAL A 75 15.25 -20.09 -9.65
N GLY A 76 14.03 -20.64 -9.52
CA GLY A 76 13.75 -21.84 -8.74
C GLY A 76 13.28 -21.58 -7.30
N HIS A 77 13.30 -20.33 -6.82
CA HIS A 77 12.76 -19.97 -5.51
C HIS A 77 11.36 -19.35 -5.59
N ILE A 78 10.58 -19.58 -4.53
CA ILE A 78 9.26 -18.93 -4.35
C ILE A 78 9.51 -17.60 -3.63
N PRO A 79 8.88 -16.48 -4.08
CA PRO A 79 9.03 -15.19 -3.43
C PRO A 79 8.64 -15.27 -1.96
N ARG A 80 9.45 -14.69 -1.08
CA ARG A 80 9.17 -14.68 0.36
C ARG A 80 8.23 -13.53 0.71
N MET A 81 7.50 -13.73 1.81
CA MET A 81 6.63 -12.71 2.38
C MET A 81 7.21 -12.20 3.68
N LEU A 82 7.04 -10.90 3.94
CA LEU A 82 7.38 -10.26 5.20
C LEU A 82 6.15 -9.54 5.76
N THR A 83 5.95 -9.66 7.06
CA THR A 83 4.87 -8.95 7.76
C THR A 83 5.36 -7.58 8.20
N ILE A 84 4.61 -6.55 7.85
CA ILE A 84 4.85 -5.15 8.18
C ILE A 84 3.73 -4.68 9.11
N LEU A 85 4.11 -4.01 10.19
CA LEU A 85 3.19 -3.39 11.13
C LEU A 85 3.19 -1.87 10.91
N CYS A 86 2.03 -1.33 10.58
CA CYS A 86 1.82 0.11 10.39
C CYS A 86 1.02 0.67 11.57
N HIS A 87 1.51 1.76 12.16
CA HIS A 87 0.88 2.44 13.29
C HIS A 87 0.51 3.89 12.93
N GLY A 88 -0.53 4.42 13.57
CA GLY A 88 -0.87 5.84 13.49
C GLY A 88 -1.24 6.30 12.08
N ALA A 89 -0.59 7.36 11.61
CA ALA A 89 -0.90 8.03 10.34
C ALA A 89 -0.42 7.27 9.08
N LEU A 90 0.35 6.19 9.24
CA LEU A 90 0.79 5.33 8.12
C LEU A 90 -0.30 4.33 7.69
N VAL A 91 -1.31 4.15 8.54
CA VAL A 91 -2.45 3.29 8.27
C VAL A 91 -3.27 3.83 7.08
N ARG A 92 -3.78 2.93 6.22
CA ARG A 92 -4.48 3.22 4.96
C ARG A 92 -3.68 3.91 3.85
N ARG A 93 -2.35 4.06 4.00
CA ARG A 93 -1.51 4.60 2.91
C ARG A 93 -1.16 3.58 1.82
N ILE A 94 -1.31 2.29 2.12
CA ILE A 94 -0.92 1.19 1.23
C ILE A 94 -2.18 0.46 0.78
N ASN A 95 -2.36 0.30 -0.53
CA ASN A 95 -3.39 -0.59 -1.09
C ASN A 95 -2.77 -1.90 -1.59
N PRO A 96 -3.55 -2.99 -1.61
CA PRO A 96 -3.12 -4.23 -2.23
C PRO A 96 -2.74 -4.02 -3.71
N GLY A 97 -1.59 -4.56 -4.12
CA GLY A 97 -1.09 -4.46 -5.49
C GLY A 97 -0.23 -3.23 -5.79
N ASP A 98 -0.07 -2.33 -4.82
CA ASP A 98 0.83 -1.18 -4.97
C ASP A 98 2.30 -1.60 -4.86
N VAL A 99 3.14 -0.95 -5.68
CA VAL A 99 4.60 -1.05 -5.54
C VAL A 99 5.04 0.01 -4.52
N VAL A 100 5.47 -0.46 -3.36
CA VAL A 100 5.83 0.37 -2.21
C VAL A 100 7.20 0.00 -1.68
N ASP A 101 7.94 1.03 -1.29
CA ASP A 101 9.16 0.93 -0.52
C ASP A 101 8.81 1.29 0.92
N VAL A 102 9.12 0.39 1.85
CA VAL A 102 8.84 0.58 3.28
C VAL A 102 10.15 0.60 4.04
N ALA A 103 10.41 1.71 4.72
CA ALA A 103 11.53 1.85 5.64
C ALA A 103 11.03 1.70 7.08
N GLY A 104 11.77 0.96 7.88
CA GLY A 104 11.33 0.60 9.21
C GLY A 104 12.41 -0.10 10.03
N ILE A 105 12.04 -0.48 11.25
CA ILE A 105 12.89 -1.27 12.14
C ILE A 105 12.49 -2.74 12.09
N PHE A 106 13.48 -3.61 11.97
CA PHE A 106 13.26 -5.05 11.88
C PHE A 106 13.36 -5.67 13.28
N LEU A 107 12.25 -6.26 13.75
CA LEU A 107 12.14 -6.76 15.11
C LEU A 107 11.63 -8.20 15.15
N PRO A 108 12.18 -9.05 16.02
CA PRO A 108 11.61 -10.36 16.31
C PRO A 108 10.39 -10.22 17.25
N THR A 109 9.34 -11.00 17.01
CA THR A 109 8.27 -11.24 17.97
C THR A 109 8.58 -12.54 18.72
N PRO A 110 8.77 -12.51 20.06
CA PRO A 110 8.91 -13.72 20.83
C PRO A 110 7.58 -14.48 20.88
N TYR A 111 7.63 -15.80 20.78
CA TYR A 111 6.46 -16.62 21.05
C TYR A 111 6.18 -16.68 22.55
N THR A 112 4.91 -16.49 22.93
CA THR A 112 4.44 -16.62 24.33
C THR A 112 3.56 -17.86 24.50
N GLY A 113 3.54 -18.45 25.70
CA GLY A 113 2.66 -19.57 26.07
C GLY A 113 3.08 -20.92 25.48
N PHE A 114 2.11 -21.80 25.19
CA PHE A 114 2.37 -23.16 24.67
C PHE A 114 3.16 -23.20 23.35
N LYS A 115 3.11 -22.12 22.55
CA LYS A 115 3.92 -21.99 21.33
C LYS A 115 5.41 -21.81 21.63
N ALA A 116 5.78 -21.19 22.76
CA ALA A 116 7.17 -21.03 23.18
C ALA A 116 7.84 -22.39 23.48
N ILE A 117 7.08 -23.34 24.04
CA ILE A 117 7.58 -24.68 24.39
C ILE A 117 7.99 -25.48 23.15
N ARG A 118 7.32 -25.27 22.00
CA ARG A 118 7.63 -25.94 20.72
C ARG A 118 8.58 -25.16 19.82
N ALA A 119 8.58 -23.84 19.90
CA ALA A 119 9.31 -22.98 18.96
C ALA A 119 10.82 -22.87 19.25
N GLY A 120 11.27 -23.23 20.46
CA GLY A 120 12.68 -23.10 20.83
C GLY A 120 13.17 -21.66 20.67
N LEU A 121 14.24 -21.45 19.89
CA LEU A 121 14.82 -20.14 19.57
C LEU A 121 14.27 -19.51 18.27
N LEU A 122 13.36 -20.17 17.55
CA LEU A 122 12.75 -19.58 16.37
C LEU A 122 11.86 -18.41 16.79
N THR A 123 12.10 -17.26 16.16
CA THR A 123 11.29 -16.05 16.34
C THR A 123 10.70 -15.65 15.00
N ASP A 124 9.40 -15.34 15.00
CA ASP A 124 8.80 -14.67 13.85
C ASP A 124 9.34 -13.25 13.78
N THR A 125 9.64 -12.78 12.57
CA THR A 125 10.13 -11.42 12.37
C THR A 125 9.06 -10.57 11.72
N TYR A 126 9.06 -9.29 12.07
CA TYR A 126 8.23 -8.29 11.44
C TYR A 126 9.02 -7.01 11.27
N LEU A 127 8.57 -6.19 10.32
CA LEU A 127 9.08 -4.85 10.12
C LEU A 127 8.08 -3.86 10.71
N GLU A 128 8.52 -3.01 11.62
CA GLU A 128 7.72 -1.88 12.08
C GLU A 128 7.96 -0.68 11.17
N ALA A 129 6.92 -0.28 10.44
CA ALA A 129 7.01 0.77 9.43
C ALA A 129 7.19 2.15 10.08
N GLN A 130 8.24 2.86 9.66
CA GLN A 130 8.50 4.25 10.04
C GLN A 130 8.18 5.20 8.87
N HIS A 131 8.45 4.77 7.65
CA HIS A 131 8.18 5.54 6.45
C HIS A 131 7.76 4.65 5.29
N VAL A 132 6.82 5.13 4.48
CA VAL A 132 6.28 4.40 3.32
C VAL A 132 6.34 5.34 2.11
N THR A 133 7.05 4.93 1.08
CA THR A 133 7.15 5.60 -0.22
C THR A 133 6.47 4.75 -1.29
N GLN A 134 5.46 5.30 -1.95
CA GLN A 134 4.74 4.62 -3.03
C GLN A 134 5.32 5.03 -4.39
N HIS A 135 5.79 4.06 -5.18
CA HIS A 135 6.48 4.31 -6.45
C HIS A 135 5.52 4.46 -7.65
N LYS A 136 4.22 4.23 -7.42
CA LYS A 136 3.15 4.36 -8.42
C LYS A 136 1.96 5.11 -7.81
N LYS A 137 2.18 6.38 -7.48
CA LYS A 137 1.12 7.27 -7.01
C LYS A 137 -0.03 7.31 -8.02
N ALA A 138 -1.26 7.45 -7.54
CA ALA A 138 -2.37 7.82 -8.41
C ALA A 138 -2.02 9.13 -9.13
N TYR A 139 -2.52 9.33 -10.36
CA TYR A 139 -2.24 10.54 -11.15
C TYR A 139 -2.53 11.84 -10.37
N GLU A 140 -3.45 11.76 -9.41
CA GLU A 140 -3.89 12.86 -8.53
C GLU A 140 -2.82 13.32 -7.53
N ASP A 141 -1.87 12.46 -7.15
CA ASP A 141 -0.85 12.75 -6.12
C ASP A 141 0.52 13.15 -6.72
N LEU A 142 0.61 13.33 -8.04
CA LEU A 142 1.79 13.86 -8.72
C LEU A 142 1.91 15.36 -8.44
N THR A 143 2.79 15.73 -7.51
CA THR A 143 3.12 17.13 -7.25
C THR A 143 3.86 17.71 -8.44
N ILE A 144 3.21 18.64 -9.15
CA ILE A 144 3.81 19.33 -10.30
C ILE A 144 4.75 20.42 -9.77
N ASP A 145 6.05 20.14 -9.83
CA ASP A 145 7.07 21.15 -9.53
C ASP A 145 7.04 22.30 -10.55
N SER A 146 7.36 23.51 -10.09
CA SER A 146 7.48 24.71 -10.95
C SER A 146 8.46 24.54 -12.11
N ARG A 147 9.50 23.73 -11.93
CA ARG A 147 10.47 23.37 -12.98
C ARG A 147 9.86 22.48 -14.07
N VAL A 148 9.03 21.52 -13.67
CA VAL A 148 8.33 20.62 -14.61
C VAL A 148 7.32 21.43 -15.40
N PHE A 149 6.57 22.32 -14.74
CA PHE A 149 5.63 23.21 -15.41
C PHE A 149 6.32 24.08 -16.47
N ARG A 150 7.48 24.68 -16.16
CA ARG A 150 8.25 25.48 -17.13
C ARG A 150 8.67 24.65 -18.34
N ARG A 151 9.06 23.39 -18.16
CA ARG A 151 9.40 22.49 -19.27
C ARG A 151 8.19 22.16 -20.13
N ILE A 152 7.03 21.92 -19.52
CA ILE A 152 5.79 21.66 -20.24
C ILE A 152 5.43 22.85 -21.15
N GLU A 153 5.53 24.08 -20.63
CA GLU A 153 5.26 25.28 -21.43
C GLU A 153 6.28 25.49 -22.56
N GLN A 154 7.57 25.15 -22.35
CA GLN A 154 8.56 25.16 -23.42
C GLN A 154 8.19 24.18 -24.55
N TYR A 155 7.74 22.97 -24.21
CA TYR A 155 7.29 22.02 -25.22
C TYR A 155 6.02 22.51 -25.91
N ARG A 156 5.07 23.12 -25.18
CA ARG A 156 3.87 23.71 -25.76
C ARG A 156 4.19 24.79 -26.81
N ALA A 157 5.17 25.64 -26.55
CA ALA A 157 5.60 26.69 -27.47
C ALA A 157 6.19 26.16 -28.79
N SER A 158 6.71 24.93 -28.81
CA SER A 158 7.31 24.32 -30.02
C SER A 158 6.29 23.94 -31.11
N GLY A 159 4.99 23.96 -30.82
CA GLY A 159 3.90 23.74 -31.79
C GLY A 159 3.72 22.30 -32.30
N HIS A 160 4.73 21.44 -32.21
CA HIS A 160 4.72 20.07 -32.75
C HIS A 160 4.73 18.97 -31.67
N VAL A 161 4.09 19.22 -30.52
CA VAL A 161 4.11 18.30 -29.35
C VAL A 161 3.59 16.91 -29.70
N TYR A 162 2.51 16.81 -30.49
CA TYR A 162 1.89 15.53 -30.81
C TYR A 162 2.83 14.58 -31.59
N GLU A 163 3.47 15.10 -32.63
CA GLU A 163 4.39 14.30 -33.44
C GLU A 163 5.70 14.02 -32.69
N TYR A 164 6.18 14.99 -31.92
CA TYR A 164 7.37 14.83 -31.07
C TYR A 164 7.16 13.71 -30.05
N LEU A 165 6.08 13.74 -29.28
CA LEU A 165 5.74 12.70 -28.30
C LEU A 165 5.55 11.33 -28.97
N ALA A 166 4.87 11.28 -30.13
CA ALA A 166 4.70 10.02 -30.85
C ALA A 166 6.04 9.44 -31.32
N LYS A 167 7.00 10.26 -31.75
CA LYS A 167 8.36 9.83 -32.09
C LYS A 167 9.17 9.41 -30.85
N SER A 168 8.93 10.05 -29.70
CA SER A 168 9.57 9.70 -28.43
C SER A 168 9.09 8.37 -27.85
N ILE A 169 7.91 7.88 -28.22
CA ILE A 169 7.43 6.54 -27.82
C ILE A 169 8.22 5.47 -28.59
N ALA A 170 8.89 4.59 -27.84
CA ALA A 170 9.69 3.48 -28.36
C ALA A 170 10.65 3.92 -29.50
N PRO A 171 11.66 4.76 -29.20
CA PRO A 171 12.57 5.29 -30.23
C PRO A 171 13.40 4.20 -30.91
N GLU A 172 13.54 3.03 -30.28
CA GLU A 172 14.20 1.84 -30.81
C GLU A 172 13.48 1.23 -32.03
N ILE A 173 12.19 1.52 -32.21
CA ILE A 173 11.37 0.96 -33.29
C ILE A 173 11.20 2.02 -34.38
N TYR A 174 11.72 1.71 -35.56
CA TYR A 174 11.59 2.56 -36.75
C TYR A 174 10.16 2.52 -37.33
N GLY A 175 9.67 3.67 -37.80
CA GLY A 175 8.38 3.77 -38.48
C GLY A 175 7.15 3.64 -37.56
N HIS A 176 6.05 3.15 -38.13
CA HIS A 176 4.75 2.95 -37.47
C HIS A 176 4.25 4.16 -36.67
N LEU A 177 4.44 5.37 -37.21
CA LEU A 177 4.06 6.61 -36.51
C LEU A 177 2.58 6.64 -36.12
N ASP A 178 1.70 6.10 -36.96
CA ASP A 178 0.26 6.09 -36.67
C ASP A 178 -0.09 5.13 -35.53
N VAL A 179 0.61 4.00 -35.42
CA VAL A 179 0.46 3.08 -34.29
C VAL A 179 0.96 3.74 -33.01
N LYS A 180 2.13 4.41 -33.05
CA LYS A 180 2.67 5.15 -31.90
C LYS A 180 1.76 6.29 -31.45
N LYS A 181 1.15 7.00 -32.40
CA LYS A 181 0.12 8.03 -32.16
C LYS A 181 -1.12 7.46 -31.47
N ALA A 182 -1.62 6.31 -31.92
CA ALA A 182 -2.75 5.63 -31.28
C ALA A 182 -2.41 5.21 -29.84
N LEU A 183 -1.21 4.68 -29.63
CA LEU A 183 -0.71 4.30 -28.31
C LEU A 183 -0.46 5.52 -27.39
N LEU A 184 -0.08 6.68 -27.94
CA LEU A 184 -0.01 7.93 -27.20
C LEU A 184 -1.39 8.34 -26.67
N LEU A 185 -2.42 8.26 -27.53
CA LEU A 185 -3.80 8.56 -27.13
C LEU A 185 -4.32 7.58 -26.08
N LEU A 186 -3.92 6.31 -26.15
CA LEU A 186 -4.20 5.31 -25.11
C LEU A 186 -3.61 5.71 -23.74
N LEU A 187 -2.37 6.22 -23.72
CA LEU A 187 -1.70 6.65 -22.48
C LEU A 187 -2.34 7.90 -21.87
N VAL A 188 -2.79 8.84 -22.70
CA VAL A 188 -3.49 10.04 -22.26
C VAL A 188 -4.91 9.70 -21.78
N GLY A 189 -5.55 8.70 -22.41
CA GLY A 189 -6.91 8.30 -22.10
C GLY A 189 -7.95 9.33 -22.55
N GLY A 190 -9.21 9.07 -22.20
CA GLY A 190 -10.32 9.98 -22.42
C GLY A 190 -11.00 10.36 -21.10
N VAL A 191 -11.90 11.34 -21.17
CA VAL A 191 -12.66 11.80 -20.00
C VAL A 191 -13.91 10.94 -19.84
N THR A 192 -14.11 10.36 -18.66
CA THR A 192 -15.37 9.70 -18.29
C THR A 192 -16.47 10.73 -18.17
N LYS A 193 -17.64 10.45 -18.76
CA LYS A 193 -18.80 11.35 -18.69
C LYS A 193 -19.88 10.75 -17.82
N GLU A 194 -20.30 11.51 -16.82
CA GLU A 194 -21.47 11.19 -16.01
C GLU A 194 -22.66 11.97 -16.56
N MET A 195 -23.70 11.25 -16.98
CA MET A 195 -24.97 11.86 -17.32
C MET A 195 -25.80 12.05 -16.04
N GLY A 196 -26.63 13.10 -16.01
CA GLY A 196 -27.48 13.43 -14.86
C GLY A 196 -28.44 12.31 -14.42
N ASP A 197 -28.68 11.33 -15.30
CA ASP A 197 -29.52 10.15 -15.04
C ASP A 197 -28.76 9.00 -14.35
N GLY A 198 -27.52 9.22 -13.87
CA GLY A 198 -26.71 8.22 -13.18
C GLY A 198 -25.98 7.23 -14.13
N MET A 199 -26.13 7.38 -15.44
CA MET A 199 -25.35 6.62 -16.42
C MET A 199 -23.91 7.16 -16.52
N ARG A 200 -22.93 6.27 -16.40
CA ARG A 200 -21.50 6.57 -16.59
C ARG A 200 -21.02 6.00 -17.93
N ILE A 201 -20.56 6.87 -18.82
CA ILE A 201 -19.93 6.50 -20.09
C ILE A 201 -18.42 6.40 -19.87
N ARG A 202 -17.86 5.22 -20.13
CA ARG A 202 -16.41 4.95 -20.01
C ARG A 202 -15.63 5.81 -21.01
N GLY A 203 -14.64 6.55 -20.51
CA GLY A 203 -13.73 7.37 -21.32
C GLY A 203 -12.45 6.65 -21.76
N ASP A 204 -12.17 5.47 -21.20
CA ASP A 204 -10.94 4.73 -21.53
C ASP A 204 -11.01 4.12 -22.92
N ILE A 205 -9.88 4.20 -23.61
CA ILE A 205 -9.69 3.63 -24.95
C ILE A 205 -9.11 2.22 -24.79
N ASN A 206 -9.61 1.25 -25.54
CA ASN A 206 -9.01 -0.08 -25.64
C ASN A 206 -8.50 -0.27 -27.07
N ILE A 207 -7.23 -0.65 -27.24
CA ILE A 207 -6.60 -0.84 -28.55
C ILE A 207 -6.19 -2.30 -28.72
N CYS A 208 -6.53 -2.89 -29.87
CA CYS A 208 -6.05 -4.19 -30.30
C CYS A 208 -5.03 -4.01 -31.44
N LEU A 209 -3.88 -4.67 -31.33
CA LEU A 209 -2.85 -4.67 -32.38
C LEU A 209 -2.81 -6.04 -33.07
N MET A 210 -3.11 -6.07 -34.37
CA MET A 210 -3.05 -7.27 -35.21
C MET A 210 -1.96 -7.10 -36.30
N GLY A 211 -1.39 -8.20 -36.77
CA GLY A 211 -0.37 -8.16 -37.84
C GLY A 211 0.57 -9.36 -37.82
N ASP A 212 1.58 -9.33 -38.68
CA ASP A 212 2.53 -10.43 -38.86
C ASP A 212 3.54 -10.57 -37.69
N PRO A 213 4.16 -11.74 -37.51
CA PRO A 213 5.33 -11.86 -36.65
C PRO A 213 6.48 -10.99 -37.22
N GLY A 214 7.17 -10.25 -36.35
CA GLY A 214 8.30 -9.40 -36.74
C GLY A 214 8.04 -7.88 -36.74
N VAL A 215 6.78 -7.43 -36.67
CA VAL A 215 6.44 -5.99 -36.61
C VAL A 215 6.58 -5.36 -35.21
N ALA A 216 7.43 -5.93 -34.35
CA ALA A 216 7.75 -5.44 -33.00
C ALA A 216 6.56 -5.14 -32.05
N LYS A 217 5.35 -5.67 -32.32
CA LYS A 217 4.13 -5.45 -31.51
C LYS A 217 4.34 -5.69 -30.01
N SER A 218 4.95 -6.83 -29.64
CA SER A 218 5.21 -7.15 -28.23
C SER A 218 6.19 -6.17 -27.58
N GLN A 219 7.14 -5.63 -28.34
CA GLN A 219 8.10 -4.65 -27.84
C GLN A 219 7.45 -3.29 -27.61
N LEU A 220 6.53 -2.86 -28.49
CA LEU A 220 5.71 -1.65 -28.29
C LEU A 220 4.89 -1.76 -27.00
N LEU A 221 4.22 -2.90 -26.78
CA LEU A 221 3.42 -3.12 -25.57
C LEU A 221 4.27 -3.12 -24.30
N LYS A 222 5.44 -3.78 -24.32
CA LYS A 222 6.40 -3.75 -23.20
C LYS A 222 6.92 -2.35 -22.91
N TYR A 223 7.12 -1.51 -23.93
CA TYR A 223 7.53 -0.12 -23.75
C TYR A 223 6.42 0.69 -23.06
N ILE A 224 5.17 0.56 -23.51
CA ILE A 224 4.02 1.24 -22.90
C ILE A 224 3.86 0.85 -21.43
N THR A 225 4.00 -0.44 -21.09
CA THR A 225 3.89 -0.90 -19.71
C THR A 225 4.96 -0.32 -18.79
N LYS A 226 6.13 0.05 -19.34
CA LYS A 226 7.20 0.73 -18.59
C LYS A 226 6.93 2.23 -18.40
N VAL A 227 6.33 2.88 -19.40
CA VAL A 227 6.00 4.32 -19.33
C VAL A 227 4.76 4.56 -18.47
N ALA A 228 3.77 3.68 -18.54
CA ALA A 228 2.53 3.81 -17.79
C ALA A 228 2.78 3.57 -16.29
N PRO A 229 2.37 4.48 -15.39
CA PRO A 229 2.63 4.35 -13.95
C PRO A 229 1.99 3.09 -13.37
N ARG A 230 0.82 2.64 -13.86
CA ARG A 230 0.15 1.41 -13.42
C ARG A 230 0.06 0.33 -14.51
N GLY A 231 1.04 0.29 -15.42
CA GLY A 231 1.10 -0.75 -16.46
C GLY A 231 1.41 -2.14 -15.89
N VAL A 232 0.65 -3.15 -16.30
CA VAL A 232 0.92 -4.57 -16.03
C VAL A 232 0.99 -5.30 -17.36
N TYR A 233 2.07 -6.05 -17.58
CA TYR A 233 2.25 -6.86 -18.79
C TYR A 233 1.93 -8.32 -18.49
N THR A 234 0.98 -8.89 -19.22
CA THR A 234 0.57 -10.30 -19.09
C THR A 234 0.56 -10.99 -20.45
N THR A 235 0.58 -12.32 -20.45
CA THR A 235 0.49 -13.12 -21.68
C THR A 235 -0.66 -14.10 -21.56
N GLY A 236 -1.39 -14.33 -22.65
CA GLY A 236 -2.60 -15.18 -22.64
C GLY A 236 -2.35 -16.64 -22.25
N ARG A 237 -1.12 -17.15 -22.35
CA ARG A 237 -0.75 -18.49 -21.84
C ARG A 237 -0.37 -18.49 -20.36
N GLY A 238 0.07 -17.35 -19.81
CA GLY A 238 0.52 -17.22 -18.42
C GLY A 238 -0.57 -16.76 -17.45
N SER A 239 -1.77 -16.45 -17.93
CA SER A 239 -2.87 -15.93 -17.13
C SER A 239 -4.14 -16.72 -17.44
N SER A 240 -4.66 -17.43 -16.44
CA SER A 240 -5.99 -18.08 -16.53
C SER A 240 -7.08 -17.03 -16.36
N GLY A 241 -8.31 -17.32 -16.84
CA GLY A 241 -9.45 -16.40 -16.68
C GLY A 241 -9.70 -15.98 -15.23
N VAL A 242 -9.42 -16.87 -14.28
CA VAL A 242 -9.49 -16.60 -12.83
C VAL A 242 -8.41 -15.62 -12.36
N GLY A 243 -7.20 -15.70 -12.91
CA GLY A 243 -6.08 -14.82 -12.56
C GLY A 243 -6.13 -13.43 -13.21
N LEU A 244 -7.04 -13.19 -14.17
CA LEU A 244 -7.22 -11.89 -14.83
C LEU A 244 -8.29 -11.02 -14.18
N THR A 245 -9.25 -11.63 -13.48
CA THR A 245 -10.43 -10.94 -12.92
C THR A 245 -10.37 -10.74 -11.41
N ALA A 246 -9.34 -11.29 -10.74
CA ALA A 246 -9.20 -11.29 -9.29
C ALA A 246 -8.35 -10.13 -8.75
#